data_AF-A0A9D5YHC3-F1
#
_entry.id   AF-A0A9D5YHC3-F1
#
_cell.length_a   1.000
_cell.length_b   1.000
_cell.length_c   1.000
_cell.angle_alpha   90.00
_cell.angle_beta   90.00
_cell.angle_gamma   90.00
#
_symmetry.space_group_name_H-M   'P 1'
#
loop_
_entity.id
_entity.type
_entity.pdbx_description
1 polymer ?
#
loop_
_entity_poly.entity_id
_entity_poly.type
_entity_poly.pdbx_seq_one_letter_code
_entity_poly.pdbx_strand_id
1 'polypeptide(L)'
;MAVVSMKQLLEAGVHFGHQTRRWNPKMAPYIYTERNGIYIIDLQKTAKKLDEAYNFIRETSANGGNILFVGTKKQAQDAIKEEAARCGGYYVNARWLGGMMTNFRTMRTRIDRLAQLRKMEADGTFAMLPKKEVIQLQGEIEKLEKYLGGVKEMKKLPAALFIVDPRKERNAIAEAHKLNIPIVAIVDTNCDPDEIDYVIPGNDDAIRAIRLIAAAMANGVIEGRQGEDAVAEIAVAPEAEVEATEAE
;
A
#
# COMPACT_ATOMS: atom_id res chain seq x y z
N MET A 1 3.02 -22.13 2.57
CA MET A 1 1.65 -22.33 2.04
C MET A 1 1.46 -21.28 0.97
N ALA A 2 0.97 -21.64 -0.23
CA ALA A 2 0.78 -20.65 -1.29
C ALA A 2 -0.30 -19.65 -0.87
N VAL A 3 0.01 -18.36 -0.89
CA VAL A 3 -0.88 -17.30 -0.38
C VAL A 3 -2.14 -17.19 -1.22
N VAL A 4 -2.01 -17.39 -2.54
CA VAL A 4 -3.10 -17.36 -3.51
C VAL A 4 -2.97 -18.54 -4.45
N SER A 5 -4.09 -19.22 -4.74
CA SER A 5 -4.08 -20.32 -5.70
C SER A 5 -3.94 -19.83 -7.14
N MET A 6 -3.28 -20.62 -8.00
CA MET A 6 -3.15 -20.30 -9.43
C MET A 6 -4.50 -20.14 -10.12
N LYS A 7 -5.51 -20.90 -9.69
CA LYS A 7 -6.89 -20.79 -10.18
C LYS A 7 -7.47 -19.39 -9.89
N GLN A 8 -7.27 -18.87 -8.68
CA GLN A 8 -7.73 -17.52 -8.32
C GLN A 8 -7.00 -16.44 -9.14
N LEU A 9 -5.68 -16.57 -9.36
CA LEU A 9 -4.92 -15.65 -10.21
C LEU A 9 -5.43 -15.65 -11.66
N LEU A 10 -5.81 -16.82 -12.18
CA LEU A 10 -6.37 -16.98 -13.51
C LEU A 10 -7.76 -16.33 -13.61
N GLU A 11 -8.67 -16.63 -12.68
CA GLU A 11 -10.04 -16.11 -12.64
C GLU A 11 -10.10 -14.59 -12.42
N ALA A 12 -9.15 -14.04 -11.65
CA ALA A 12 -9.02 -12.61 -11.43
C ALA A 12 -8.42 -11.85 -12.63
N GLY A 13 -7.87 -12.57 -13.62
CA GLY A 13 -7.29 -11.98 -14.82
C GLY A 13 -5.88 -11.39 -14.63
N VAL A 14 -5.12 -11.88 -13.64
CA VAL A 14 -3.76 -11.39 -13.33
C VAL A 14 -2.77 -11.66 -14.46
N HIS A 15 -3.01 -12.70 -15.26
CA HIS A 15 -2.15 -13.14 -16.36
C HIS A 15 -2.21 -12.25 -17.61
N PHE A 16 -3.18 -11.34 -17.71
CA PHE A 16 -3.26 -10.45 -18.87
C PHE A 16 -2.29 -9.28 -18.70
N GLY A 17 -1.38 -9.11 -19.65
CA GLY A 17 -0.55 -7.92 -19.76
C GLY A 17 -1.09 -6.91 -20.77
N HIS A 18 -0.20 -6.04 -21.25
CA HIS A 18 -0.51 -5.03 -22.26
C HIS A 18 -0.30 -5.54 -23.70
N GLN A 19 -0.67 -4.68 -24.66
CA GLN A 19 -0.41 -4.87 -26.08
C GLN A 19 1.09 -4.99 -26.37
N THR A 20 1.46 -5.82 -27.35
CA THR A 20 2.85 -6.10 -27.73
C THR A 20 3.68 -4.86 -28.11
N ARG A 21 3.02 -3.77 -28.52
CA ARG A 21 3.68 -2.49 -28.85
C ARG A 21 4.11 -1.67 -27.64
N ARG A 22 3.59 -1.96 -26.44
CA ARG A 22 3.78 -1.14 -25.23
C ARG A 22 4.67 -1.80 -24.17
N TRP A 23 5.28 -2.93 -24.49
CA TRP A 23 6.06 -3.71 -23.54
C TRP A 23 7.47 -3.17 -23.30
N ASN A 24 8.04 -3.53 -22.17
CA ASN A 24 9.43 -3.31 -21.80
C ASN A 24 10.22 -4.63 -22.02
N PRO A 25 11.32 -4.63 -22.81
CA PRO A 25 12.14 -5.82 -23.02
C PRO A 25 12.63 -6.52 -21.75
N LYS A 26 12.83 -5.77 -20.66
CA LYS A 26 13.24 -6.33 -19.36
C LYS A 26 12.19 -7.21 -18.71
N MET A 27 10.93 -7.09 -19.12
CA MET A 27 9.84 -7.97 -18.68
C MET A 27 9.83 -9.32 -19.41
N ALA A 28 10.70 -9.56 -20.39
CA ALA A 28 10.80 -10.83 -21.11
C ALA A 28 10.86 -12.07 -20.19
N PRO A 29 11.60 -12.07 -19.06
CA PRO A 29 11.64 -13.22 -18.15
C PRO A 29 10.30 -13.54 -17.49
N TYR A 30 9.36 -12.59 -17.42
CA TYR A 30 8.06 -12.78 -16.77
C TYR A 30 6.92 -13.06 -17.76
N ILE A 31 7.17 -12.87 -19.05
CA ILE A 31 6.19 -13.11 -20.12
C ILE A 31 6.25 -14.57 -20.54
N TYR A 32 5.07 -15.21 -20.67
CA TYR A 32 4.93 -16.58 -21.12
C TYR A 32 4.78 -16.68 -22.64
N THR A 33 3.80 -15.99 -23.22
CA THR A 33 3.53 -15.97 -24.66
C THR A 33 2.72 -14.72 -25.03
N GLU A 34 2.59 -14.42 -26.32
CA GLU A 34 1.58 -13.50 -26.82
C GLU A 34 0.37 -14.25 -27.40
N ARG A 35 -0.82 -13.69 -27.24
CA ARG A 35 -2.05 -14.17 -27.88
C ARG A 35 -2.92 -12.98 -28.25
N ASN A 36 -3.39 -12.94 -29.50
CA ASN A 36 -4.22 -11.85 -30.03
C ASN A 36 -3.60 -10.45 -29.82
N GLY A 37 -2.27 -10.34 -29.89
CA GLY A 37 -1.55 -9.08 -29.70
C GLY A 37 -1.45 -8.58 -28.26
N ILE A 38 -1.79 -9.41 -27.27
CA ILE A 38 -1.63 -9.14 -25.83
C ILE A 38 -0.60 -10.12 -25.25
N TYR A 39 0.33 -9.62 -24.44
CA TYR A 39 1.26 -10.49 -23.72
C TYR A 39 0.56 -11.17 -22.53
N ILE A 40 0.85 -12.46 -22.35
CA ILE A 40 0.39 -13.26 -21.22
C ILE A 40 1.54 -13.41 -20.25
N ILE A 41 1.32 -13.04 -19.00
CA ILE A 41 2.27 -13.13 -17.90
C ILE A 41 2.27 -14.56 -17.35
N ASP A 42 3.45 -15.06 -17.01
CA ASP A 42 3.65 -16.39 -16.43
C ASP A 42 3.18 -16.43 -14.96
N LEU A 43 2.02 -17.05 -14.73
CA LEU A 43 1.43 -17.17 -13.39
C LEU A 43 2.27 -18.01 -12.42
N GLN A 44 3.14 -18.91 -12.90
CA GLN A 44 4.02 -19.66 -12.00
C GLN A 44 5.06 -18.74 -11.38
N LYS A 45 5.59 -17.81 -12.18
CA LYS A 45 6.52 -16.78 -11.71
C LYS A 45 5.79 -15.77 -10.82
N THR A 46 4.59 -15.36 -11.20
CA THR A 46 3.73 -14.52 -10.35
C THR A 46 3.50 -15.13 -8.99
N ALA A 47 3.13 -16.41 -8.91
CA ALA A 47 2.85 -17.07 -7.63
C ALA A 47 4.08 -17.08 -6.71
N LYS A 48 5.26 -17.46 -7.24
CA LYS A 48 6.52 -17.46 -6.47
C LYS A 48 6.87 -16.06 -5.97
N LYS A 49 6.79 -15.07 -6.85
CA LYS A 49 7.08 -13.67 -6.53
C LYS A 49 6.08 -13.05 -5.56
N LEU A 50 4.82 -13.44 -5.65
CA LEU A 50 3.78 -13.05 -4.70
C LEU A 50 4.07 -13.61 -3.31
N ASP A 51 4.51 -14.87 -3.21
CA ASP A 51 4.90 -15.47 -1.93
C ASP A 51 6.15 -14.77 -1.35
N GLU A 52 7.16 -14.43 -2.16
CA GLU A 52 8.32 -13.62 -1.74
C GLU A 52 7.89 -12.25 -1.16
N ALA A 53 7.06 -11.52 -1.91
CA ALA A 53 6.53 -10.23 -1.49
C ALA A 53 5.66 -10.32 -0.22
N TYR A 54 4.85 -11.36 -0.12
CA TYR A 54 4.01 -11.60 1.05
C TYR A 54 4.83 -11.83 2.32
N ASN A 55 5.87 -12.67 2.23
CA ASN A 55 6.75 -12.94 3.37
C ASN A 55 7.47 -11.67 3.82
N PHE A 56 7.96 -10.86 2.87
CA PHE A 56 8.59 -9.59 3.18
C PHE A 56 7.64 -8.61 3.90
N ILE A 57 6.39 -8.49 3.41
CA ILE A 57 5.37 -7.63 4.04
C ILE A 57 5.02 -8.12 5.45
N ARG A 58 4.87 -9.44 5.62
CA ARG A 58 4.58 -10.05 6.91
C ARG A 58 5.69 -9.78 7.90
N GLU A 59 6.95 -9.98 7.51
CA GLU A 59 8.12 -9.72 8.35
C GLU A 59 8.26 -8.23 8.68
N THR A 60 8.06 -7.35 7.70
CA THR A 60 8.09 -5.89 7.93
C THR A 60 7.02 -5.47 8.94
N SER A 61 5.83 -6.05 8.84
CA SER A 61 4.71 -5.74 9.74
C SER A 61 4.90 -6.35 11.14
N ALA A 62 5.52 -7.52 11.24
CA ALA A 62 5.88 -8.17 12.50
C ALA A 62 7.02 -7.46 13.26
N ASN A 63 7.74 -6.55 12.60
CA ASN A 63 8.72 -5.66 13.22
C ASN A 63 8.12 -4.29 13.60
N GLY A 64 6.79 -4.16 13.61
CA GLY A 64 6.08 -2.89 13.83
C GLY A 64 6.21 -1.87 12.69
N GLY A 65 6.65 -2.30 11.51
CA GLY A 65 6.81 -1.45 10.33
C GLY A 65 5.47 -1.09 9.68
N ASN A 66 5.27 0.19 9.35
CA ASN A 66 4.07 0.63 8.64
C ASN A 66 4.23 0.48 7.13
N ILE A 67 3.21 -0.07 6.47
CA ILE A 67 3.17 -0.19 5.02
C ILE A 67 2.25 0.89 4.45
N LEU A 68 2.74 1.60 3.43
CA LEU A 68 1.97 2.59 2.68
C LEU A 68 1.54 2.01 1.34
N PHE A 69 0.23 1.90 1.16
CA PHE A 69 -0.39 1.40 -0.07
C PHE A 69 -0.63 2.55 -1.05
N VAL A 70 -0.14 2.43 -2.28
CA VAL A 70 -0.19 3.49 -3.29
C VAL A 70 -0.83 2.94 -4.56
N GLY A 71 -1.91 3.60 -5.01
CA GLY A 71 -2.56 3.29 -6.27
C GLY A 71 -3.48 4.42 -6.70
N THR A 72 -3.00 5.27 -7.60
CA THR A 72 -3.74 6.46 -8.08
C THR A 72 -4.60 6.16 -9.30
N LYS A 73 -4.37 5.01 -9.93
CA LYS A 73 -5.13 4.52 -11.08
C LYS A 73 -6.59 4.27 -10.68
N LYS A 74 -7.55 4.66 -11.53
CA LYS A 74 -9.00 4.58 -11.23
C LYS A 74 -9.44 3.19 -10.77
N GLN A 75 -8.87 2.15 -11.36
CA GLN A 75 -9.16 0.75 -11.07
C GLN A 75 -8.59 0.28 -9.72
N ALA A 76 -7.56 0.97 -9.21
CA ALA A 76 -6.89 0.64 -7.95
C ALA A 76 -7.42 1.44 -6.75
N GLN A 77 -8.06 2.62 -6.97
CA GLN A 77 -8.34 3.57 -5.89
C GLN A 77 -9.16 2.98 -4.75
N ASP A 78 -10.25 2.27 -5.10
CA ASP A 78 -11.17 1.70 -4.12
C ASP A 78 -10.56 0.48 -3.43
N ALA A 79 -9.93 -0.41 -4.21
CA ALA A 79 -9.26 -1.60 -3.68
C ALA A 79 -8.14 -1.22 -2.69
N ILE A 80 -7.29 -0.26 -3.03
CA ILE A 80 -6.22 0.20 -2.15
C ILE A 80 -6.76 0.85 -0.88
N LYS A 81 -7.80 1.67 -0.99
CA LYS A 81 -8.41 2.33 0.17
C LYS A 81 -9.03 1.33 1.14
N GLU A 82 -9.83 0.40 0.62
CA GLU A 82 -10.54 -0.60 1.45
C GLU A 82 -9.56 -1.55 2.13
N GLU A 83 -8.59 -2.09 1.37
CA GLU A 83 -7.65 -3.09 1.89
C GLU A 83 -6.65 -2.48 2.89
N ALA A 84 -6.18 -1.25 2.63
CA ALA A 84 -5.33 -0.55 3.59
C ALA A 84 -6.08 -0.17 4.87
N ALA A 85 -7.33 0.28 4.76
CA ALA A 85 -8.16 0.57 5.93
C ALA A 85 -8.43 -0.72 6.75
N ARG A 86 -8.64 -1.86 6.08
CA ARG A 86 -8.85 -3.17 6.71
C ARG A 86 -7.64 -3.63 7.52
N CYS A 87 -6.41 -3.43 7.03
CA CYS A 87 -5.21 -3.81 7.77
C CYS A 87 -4.70 -2.74 8.75
N GLY A 88 -5.37 -1.58 8.84
CA GLY A 88 -4.87 -0.44 9.61
C GLY A 88 -3.55 0.12 9.06
N GLY A 89 -3.35 0.00 7.74
CA GLY A 89 -2.25 0.62 6.99
C GLY A 89 -2.61 2.00 6.47
N TYR A 90 -1.61 2.71 5.95
CA TYR A 90 -1.81 4.00 5.31
C TYR A 90 -2.03 3.83 3.81
N TYR A 91 -2.70 4.80 3.17
CA TYR A 91 -2.91 4.74 1.72
C TYR A 91 -2.84 6.08 1.00
N VAL A 92 -2.50 6.02 -0.28
CA VAL A 92 -2.61 7.11 -1.26
C VAL A 92 -3.35 6.58 -2.49
N ASN A 93 -4.63 6.93 -2.61
CA ASN A 93 -5.50 6.44 -3.68
C ASN A 93 -5.85 7.51 -4.74
N ALA A 94 -5.68 8.80 -4.44
CA ALA A 94 -6.04 9.88 -5.36
C ALA A 94 -4.87 10.35 -6.23
N ARG A 95 -3.85 10.95 -5.61
CA ARG A 95 -2.69 11.50 -6.31
C ARG A 95 -1.48 11.53 -5.38
N TRP A 96 -0.33 11.09 -5.88
CA TRP A 96 0.95 11.33 -5.23
C TRP A 96 1.34 12.80 -5.33
N LEU A 97 1.48 13.48 -4.20
CA LEU A 97 2.05 14.82 -4.14
C LEU A 97 3.58 14.67 -4.04
N GLY A 98 4.32 15.29 -4.96
CA GLY A 98 5.78 15.26 -4.89
C GLY A 98 6.27 15.87 -3.58
N GLY A 99 7.22 15.20 -2.94
CA GLY A 99 7.72 15.57 -1.62
C GLY A 99 6.94 14.96 -0.46
N MET A 100 6.04 14.00 -0.70
CA MET A 100 5.25 13.34 0.36
C MET A 100 6.13 12.65 1.41
N MET A 101 7.23 12.03 0.98
CA MET A 101 8.16 11.34 1.86
C MET A 101 9.45 12.14 2.04
N THR A 102 10.00 12.68 0.95
CA THR A 102 11.26 13.44 0.98
C THR A 102 11.15 14.79 1.69
N ASN A 103 9.96 15.41 1.70
CA ASN A 103 9.67 16.63 2.46
C ASN A 103 8.53 16.42 3.46
N PHE A 104 8.68 15.41 4.32
CA PHE A 104 7.68 15.01 5.30
C PHE A 104 7.27 16.14 6.26
N ARG A 105 8.16 17.08 6.58
CA ARG A 105 7.86 18.24 7.43
C ARG A 105 6.79 19.14 6.82
N THR A 106 6.92 19.49 5.54
CA THR A 106 5.92 20.29 4.83
C THR A 106 4.64 19.52 4.56
N MET A 107 4.73 18.20 4.39
CA MET A 107 3.55 17.34 4.28
C MET A 107 2.74 17.37 5.59
N ARG A 108 3.42 17.26 6.74
CA ARG A 108 2.79 17.34 8.06
C ARG A 108 2.10 18.68 8.32
N THR A 109 2.70 19.81 7.94
CA THR A 109 2.03 21.11 8.12
C THR A 109 0.71 21.22 7.36
N ARG A 110 0.56 20.49 6.23
CA ARG A 110 -0.72 20.40 5.50
C ARG A 110 -1.74 19.50 6.20
N ILE A 111 -1.29 18.44 6.88
CA ILE A 111 -2.16 17.61 7.74
C ILE A 111 -2.63 18.44 8.94
N ASP A 112 -1.73 19.19 9.58
CA ASP A 112 -2.06 20.06 10.70
C ASP A 112 -3.07 21.15 10.28
N ARG A 113 -2.92 21.69 9.06
CA ARG A 113 -3.89 22.61 8.45
C ARG A 113 -5.26 21.96 8.27
N LEU A 114 -5.32 20.71 7.79
CA LEU A 114 -6.58 19.97 7.69
C LEU A 114 -7.24 19.78 9.06
N ALA A 115 -6.46 19.42 10.09
CA ALA A 115 -6.95 19.28 11.45
C ALA A 115 -7.48 20.61 12.02
N GLN A 116 -6.79 21.73 11.74
CA GLN A 116 -7.23 23.07 12.13
C GLN A 116 -8.57 23.43 11.47
N LEU A 117 -8.72 23.16 10.16
CA LEU A 117 -9.95 23.45 9.43
C LEU A 117 -11.14 22.62 9.94
N ARG A 118 -10.93 21.34 10.24
CA ARG A 118 -11.94 20.48 10.86
C ARG A 118 -12.34 20.95 12.25
N LYS A 119 -11.37 21.47 13.03
CA LYS A 119 -11.66 22.07 14.34
C LYS A 119 -12.50 23.35 14.21
N MET A 120 -12.17 24.24 13.27
CA MET A 120 -12.96 25.45 13.00
C MET A 120 -14.39 25.15 12.54
N GLU A 121 -14.57 24.08 11.76
CA GLU A 121 -15.88 23.57 11.34
C GLU A 121 -16.69 23.06 12.55
N ALA A 122 -16.06 22.27 13.44
CA ALA A 122 -16.70 21.73 14.64
C ALA A 122 -17.03 22.81 15.68
N ASP A 123 -16.17 23.82 15.85
CA ASP A 123 -16.35 24.93 16.77
C ASP A 123 -17.41 25.95 16.29
N GLY A 124 -18.01 25.75 15.11
CA GLY A 124 -19.05 26.62 14.56
C GLY A 124 -18.53 27.96 14.01
N THR A 125 -17.21 28.12 13.87
CA THR A 125 -16.57 29.36 13.37
C THR A 125 -17.04 29.68 11.94
N PHE A 126 -17.37 28.66 11.15
CA PHE A 126 -17.86 28.82 9.78
C PHE A 126 -19.18 29.58 9.70
N ALA A 127 -20.02 29.53 10.74
CA ALA A 127 -21.28 30.25 10.78
C ALA A 127 -21.10 31.78 10.93
N MET A 128 -19.94 32.22 11.43
CA MET A 128 -19.61 33.64 11.61
C MET A 128 -18.95 34.26 10.38
N LEU A 129 -18.57 33.45 9.39
CA LEU A 129 -17.87 33.90 8.19
C LEU A 129 -18.82 34.15 7.01
N PRO A 130 -18.44 35.03 6.06
CA PRO A 130 -19.18 35.20 4.82
C PRO A 130 -19.28 33.90 4.03
N LYS A 131 -20.44 33.64 3.40
CA LYS A 131 -20.68 32.42 2.59
C LYS A 131 -19.59 32.14 1.54
N LYS A 132 -19.00 33.18 0.96
CA LYS A 132 -17.91 33.04 -0.02
C LYS A 132 -16.65 32.41 0.59
N GLU A 133 -16.29 32.80 1.80
CA GLU A 133 -15.12 32.26 2.51
C GLU A 133 -15.38 30.83 2.99
N VAL A 134 -16.61 30.56 3.47
CA VAL A 134 -17.01 29.20 3.85
C VAL A 134 -16.86 28.22 2.68
N ILE A 135 -17.30 28.61 1.47
CA ILE A 135 -17.14 27.76 0.27
C ILE A 135 -15.66 27.53 -0.06
N GLN A 136 -14.80 28.54 0.11
CA GLN A 136 -13.36 28.39 -0.11
C GLN A 136 -12.73 27.43 0.91
N LEU A 137 -13.07 27.55 2.19
CA LEU A 137 -12.58 26.68 3.25
C LEU A 137 -13.08 25.24 3.09
N GLN A 138 -14.36 25.05 2.73
CA GLN A 138 -14.91 23.74 2.40
C GLN A 138 -14.20 23.11 1.20
N GLY A 139 -13.91 23.89 0.15
CA GLY A 139 -13.13 23.43 -0.98
C GLY A 139 -11.67 23.10 -0.63
N GLU A 140 -11.08 23.79 0.35
CA GLU A 140 -9.75 23.46 0.90
C GLU A 140 -9.79 22.12 1.66
N ILE A 141 -10.79 21.92 2.53
CA ILE A 141 -11.02 20.67 3.27
C ILE A 141 -11.19 19.50 2.31
N GLU A 142 -12.08 19.61 1.32
CA GLU A 142 -12.36 18.53 0.37
C GLU A 142 -11.09 18.13 -0.40
N LYS A 143 -10.29 19.10 -0.85
CA LYS A 143 -9.02 18.83 -1.53
C LYS A 143 -8.01 18.16 -0.60
N LEU A 144 -7.85 18.67 0.61
CA LEU A 144 -6.88 18.12 1.57
C LEU A 144 -7.28 16.71 2.00
N GLU A 145 -8.55 16.45 2.27
CA GLU A 145 -9.05 15.14 2.65
C GLU A 145 -8.93 14.13 1.52
N LYS A 146 -9.22 14.54 0.27
CA LYS A 146 -9.06 13.70 -0.91
C LYS A 146 -7.61 13.24 -1.12
N TYR A 147 -6.63 14.08 -0.85
CA TYR A 147 -5.21 13.76 -1.11
C TYR A 147 -4.44 13.23 0.10
N LEU A 148 -4.78 13.68 1.31
CA LEU A 148 -4.04 13.38 2.54
C LEU A 148 -4.83 12.51 3.53
N GLY A 149 -6.09 12.16 3.23
CA GLY A 149 -6.95 11.40 4.15
C GLY A 149 -6.34 10.07 4.60
N GLY A 150 -5.68 9.35 3.68
CA GLY A 150 -5.07 8.05 4.00
C GLY A 150 -3.70 8.12 4.68
N VAL A 151 -3.10 9.31 4.81
CA VAL A 151 -1.83 9.53 5.52
C VAL A 151 -1.98 10.46 6.73
N LYS A 152 -3.21 10.83 7.09
CA LYS A 152 -3.51 11.80 8.16
C LYS A 152 -2.93 11.39 9.53
N GLU A 153 -2.91 10.09 9.83
CA GLU A 153 -2.44 9.55 11.12
C GLU A 153 -0.97 9.11 11.07
N MET A 154 -0.30 9.32 9.93
CA MET A 154 1.08 8.86 9.71
C MET A 154 2.07 9.75 10.48
N LYS A 155 2.64 9.20 11.55
CA LYS A 155 3.62 9.91 12.41
C LYS A 155 5.08 9.68 12.02
N LYS A 156 5.37 8.55 11.38
CA LYS A 156 6.71 8.14 10.92
C LYS A 156 6.64 7.81 9.44
N LEU A 157 7.79 7.81 8.77
CA LEU A 157 7.88 7.32 7.40
C LEU A 157 7.49 5.84 7.33
N PRO A 158 6.91 5.39 6.21
CA PRO A 158 6.61 3.97 6.01
C PRO A 158 7.91 3.16 5.95
N ALA A 159 7.85 1.92 6.44
CA ALA A 159 8.95 0.96 6.37
C ALA A 159 9.01 0.29 4.98
N ALA A 160 7.87 0.15 4.30
CA ALA A 160 7.78 -0.38 2.95
C ALA A 160 6.63 0.27 2.18
N LEU A 161 6.75 0.25 0.85
CA LEU A 161 5.70 0.71 -0.06
C LEU A 161 5.10 -0.46 -0.83
N PHE A 162 3.78 -0.46 -0.95
CA PHE A 162 3.09 -1.31 -1.92
C PHE A 162 2.51 -0.44 -3.03
N ILE A 163 2.98 -0.61 -4.26
CA ILE A 163 2.63 0.25 -5.41
C ILE A 163 1.88 -0.54 -6.48
N VAL A 164 0.79 0.04 -6.99
CA VAL A 164 0.10 -0.43 -8.19
C VAL A 164 0.50 0.46 -9.37
N ASP A 165 0.98 -0.14 -10.47
CA ASP A 165 1.44 0.54 -11.68
C ASP A 165 2.67 1.47 -11.46
N PRO A 166 3.89 0.91 -11.37
CA PRO A 166 5.14 1.67 -11.25
C PRO A 166 5.30 2.80 -12.28
N ARG A 167 4.81 2.59 -13.51
CA ARG A 167 4.96 3.55 -14.60
C ARG A 167 4.15 4.81 -14.35
N LYS A 168 3.00 4.69 -13.70
CA LYS A 168 2.15 5.82 -13.33
C LYS A 168 2.63 6.47 -12.01
N GLU A 169 3.30 5.72 -11.14
CA GLU A 169 3.69 6.09 -9.78
C GLU A 169 5.19 6.43 -9.64
N ARG A 170 5.87 6.79 -10.74
CA ARG A 170 7.32 7.09 -10.80
C ARG A 170 7.83 8.04 -9.74
N ASN A 171 7.05 9.05 -9.35
CA ASN A 171 7.46 9.99 -8.31
C ASN A 171 7.55 9.33 -6.93
N ALA A 172 6.64 8.41 -6.61
CA ALA A 172 6.68 7.65 -5.36
C ALA A 172 7.91 6.75 -5.33
N ILE A 173 8.21 6.08 -6.45
CA ILE A 173 9.40 5.23 -6.62
C ILE A 173 10.69 6.05 -6.46
N ALA A 174 10.78 7.20 -7.13
CA ALA A 174 11.96 8.06 -7.04
C ALA A 174 12.18 8.62 -5.61
N GLU A 175 11.11 8.91 -4.87
CA GLU A 175 11.22 9.31 -3.47
C GLU A 175 11.61 8.16 -2.54
N ALA A 176 11.07 6.95 -2.80
CA ALA A 176 11.41 5.74 -2.06
C ALA A 176 12.88 5.36 -2.20
N HIS A 177 13.41 5.38 -3.43
CA HIS A 177 14.83 5.13 -3.71
C HIS A 177 15.74 6.13 -3.01
N LYS A 178 15.37 7.42 -2.97
CA LYS A 178 16.17 8.44 -2.26
C LYS A 178 16.24 8.23 -0.75
N LEU A 179 15.21 7.59 -0.19
CA LEU A 179 15.09 7.34 1.25
C LEU A 179 15.46 5.89 1.62
N ASN A 180 15.90 5.08 0.65
CA ASN A 180 16.17 3.66 0.79
C ASN A 180 14.99 2.87 1.40
N ILE A 181 13.77 3.20 0.99
CA ILE A 181 12.57 2.49 1.43
C ILE A 181 12.23 1.41 0.41
N PRO A 182 12.15 0.14 0.83
CA PRO A 182 11.90 -0.98 -0.08
C PRO A 182 10.51 -0.91 -0.71
N ILE A 183 10.45 -1.33 -1.98
CA ILE A 183 9.28 -1.22 -2.85
C ILE A 183 8.80 -2.61 -3.24
N VAL A 184 7.54 -2.89 -2.92
CA VAL A 184 6.77 -4.02 -3.45
C VAL A 184 5.80 -3.46 -4.49
N ALA A 185 5.75 -4.02 -5.69
CA ALA A 185 4.83 -3.51 -6.70
C ALA A 185 4.26 -4.55 -7.65
N ILE A 186 3.04 -4.28 -8.12
CA ILE A 186 2.43 -5.00 -9.25
C ILE A 186 3.02 -4.44 -10.54
N VAL A 187 3.70 -5.30 -11.30
CA VAL A 187 4.44 -4.91 -12.50
C VAL A 187 3.81 -5.57 -13.72
N ASP A 188 3.19 -4.77 -14.57
CA ASP A 188 2.75 -5.21 -15.88
C ASP A 188 3.92 -5.17 -16.88
N THR A 189 3.75 -5.83 -18.01
CA THR A 189 4.62 -5.92 -19.18
C THR A 189 5.18 -4.58 -19.69
N ASN A 190 4.56 -3.44 -19.35
CA ASN A 190 4.95 -2.10 -19.80
C ASN A 190 5.87 -1.34 -18.82
N CYS A 191 6.15 -1.92 -17.64
CA CYS A 191 6.93 -1.34 -16.55
C CYS A 191 8.37 -1.87 -16.55
N ASP A 192 9.30 -1.16 -15.90
CA ASP A 192 10.66 -1.64 -15.68
C ASP A 192 10.74 -2.41 -14.34
N PRO A 193 11.06 -3.72 -14.34
CA PRO A 193 11.16 -4.49 -13.11
C PRO A 193 12.40 -4.14 -12.27
N ASP A 194 13.42 -3.50 -12.83
CA ASP A 194 14.67 -3.22 -12.11
C ASP A 194 14.54 -2.08 -11.08
N GLU A 195 13.50 -1.25 -11.20
CA GLU A 195 13.25 -0.14 -10.27
C GLU A 195 12.58 -0.61 -8.96
N ILE A 196 12.33 -1.91 -8.79
CA ILE A 196 11.46 -2.47 -7.75
C ILE A 196 12.17 -3.64 -7.07
N ASP A 197 12.19 -3.64 -5.74
CA ASP A 197 12.87 -4.67 -4.96
C ASP A 197 12.10 -5.99 -4.98
N TYR A 198 10.78 -5.92 -4.79
CA TYR A 198 9.88 -7.08 -4.80
C TYR A 198 8.84 -6.95 -5.92
N VAL A 199 9.22 -7.47 -7.08
CA VAL A 199 8.40 -7.46 -8.30
C VAL A 199 7.31 -8.52 -8.21
N ILE A 200 6.03 -8.14 -8.33
CA ILE A 200 4.89 -9.05 -8.51
C ILE A 200 4.41 -8.91 -9.97
N PRO A 201 4.80 -9.82 -10.88
CA PRO A 201 4.34 -9.76 -12.27
C PRO A 201 2.84 -9.97 -12.35
N GLY A 202 2.09 -8.99 -12.87
CA GLY A 202 0.64 -9.11 -12.93
C GLY A 202 -0.05 -7.92 -13.57
N ASN A 203 -1.34 -8.13 -13.88
CA ASN A 203 -2.22 -7.13 -14.45
C ASN A 203 -2.54 -6.00 -13.46
N ASP A 204 -2.25 -4.76 -13.85
CA ASP A 204 -2.55 -3.54 -13.08
C ASP A 204 -3.79 -2.77 -13.59
N ASP A 205 -4.47 -3.26 -14.62
CA ASP A 205 -5.69 -2.67 -15.20
C ASP A 205 -6.96 -3.35 -14.69
N ALA A 206 -6.91 -4.63 -14.33
CA ALA A 206 -8.07 -5.37 -13.87
C ALA A 206 -8.34 -5.15 -12.38
N ILE A 207 -9.52 -4.60 -12.06
CA ILE A 207 -9.96 -4.35 -10.67
C ILE A 207 -9.86 -5.62 -9.81
N ARG A 208 -10.27 -6.77 -10.36
CA ARG A 208 -10.23 -8.06 -9.64
C ARG A 208 -8.80 -8.51 -9.33
N ALA A 209 -7.87 -8.31 -10.27
CA ALA A 209 -6.45 -8.63 -10.09
C ALA A 209 -5.83 -7.76 -8.99
N ILE A 210 -6.03 -6.44 -9.08
CA ILE A 210 -5.51 -5.49 -8.10
C ILE A 210 -6.07 -5.78 -6.71
N ARG A 211 -7.39 -5.99 -6.60
CA ARG A 211 -8.03 -6.32 -5.31
C ARG A 211 -7.51 -7.64 -4.74
N LEU A 212 -7.34 -8.68 -5.56
CA LEU A 212 -6.81 -9.97 -5.10
C LEU A 212 -5.39 -9.82 -4.51
N ILE A 213 -4.50 -9.11 -5.22
CA ILE A 213 -3.12 -8.91 -4.77
C ILE A 213 -3.11 -7.98 -3.55
N ALA A 214 -3.82 -6.86 -3.58
CA ALA A 214 -3.91 -5.93 -2.45
C ALA A 214 -4.46 -6.61 -1.19
N ALA A 215 -5.49 -7.45 -1.34
CA ALA A 215 -6.05 -8.22 -0.23
C ALA A 215 -5.06 -9.24 0.34
N ALA A 216 -4.27 -9.90 -0.53
CA ALA A 216 -3.19 -10.77 -0.08
C ALA A 216 -2.13 -9.99 0.71
N MET A 217 -1.68 -8.83 0.22
CA MET A 217 -0.72 -7.99 0.95
C MET A 217 -1.30 -7.49 2.30
N ALA A 218 -2.56 -7.08 2.32
CA ALA A 218 -3.24 -6.67 3.55
C ALA A 218 -3.38 -7.82 4.57
N ASN A 219 -3.65 -9.04 4.11
CA ASN A 219 -3.64 -10.22 4.99
C ASN A 219 -2.24 -10.46 5.60
N GLY A 220 -1.18 -10.29 4.80
CA GLY A 220 0.20 -10.38 5.30
C GLY A 220 0.52 -9.35 6.38
N VAL A 221 0.01 -8.13 6.26
CA VAL A 221 0.13 -7.09 7.30
C VAL A 221 -0.58 -7.51 8.58
N ILE A 222 -1.81 -8.01 8.47
CA ILE A 222 -2.63 -8.44 9.61
C ILE A 222 -1.95 -9.63 10.33
N GLU A 223 -1.50 -10.64 9.59
CA GLU A 223 -0.82 -11.80 10.15
C GLU A 223 0.51 -11.42 10.82
N GLY A 224 1.26 -10.47 10.25
CA GLY A 224 2.49 -9.97 10.85
C GLY A 224 2.24 -9.30 12.20
N ARG A 225 1.20 -8.46 12.29
CA ARG A 225 0.79 -7.78 13.53
C ARG A 225 0.19 -8.73 14.57
N GLN A 226 -0.62 -9.70 14.16
CA GLN A 226 -1.18 -10.71 15.07
C GLN A 226 -0.10 -11.62 15.67
N GLY A 227 1.00 -11.84 14.95
CA GLY A 227 2.19 -12.48 15.50
C GLY A 227 2.77 -11.69 16.67
N GLU A 228 2.73 -10.35 16.63
CA GLU A 228 3.08 -9.50 17.78
C GLU A 228 2.02 -9.57 18.88
N ASP A 229 0.71 -9.59 18.57
CA ASP A 229 -0.34 -9.69 19.61
C ASP A 229 -0.21 -10.99 20.43
N ALA A 230 0.10 -12.11 19.78
CA ALA A 230 0.36 -13.38 20.46
C ALA A 230 1.66 -13.36 21.27
N VAL A 231 2.69 -12.63 20.83
CA VAL A 231 3.97 -12.48 21.56
C VAL A 231 3.85 -11.45 22.70
N ALA A 232 3.01 -10.43 22.54
CA ALA A 232 2.69 -9.43 23.55
C ALA A 232 1.79 -10.03 24.65
N GLU A 233 0.85 -10.92 24.32
CA GLU A 233 0.10 -11.69 25.33
C GLU A 233 1.02 -12.62 26.13
N ILE A 234 2.06 -13.20 25.52
CA ILE A 234 3.05 -14.02 26.23
C ILE A 234 3.95 -13.16 27.13
N ALA A 235 4.26 -11.91 26.74
CA ALA A 235 5.07 -11.00 27.54
C ALA A 235 4.32 -10.32 28.70
N VAL A 236 2.98 -10.43 28.76
CA VAL A 236 2.12 -9.84 29.81
C VAL A 236 1.64 -10.90 30.83
N ALA A 237 1.96 -12.19 30.62
CA ALA A 237 1.81 -13.19 31.68
C ALA A 237 2.90 -12.95 32.75
N PRO A 238 2.54 -12.60 34.00
CA PRO A 238 3.53 -12.31 35.03
C PRO A 238 4.30 -13.59 35.37
N GLU A 239 5.63 -13.48 35.38
CA GLU A 239 6.51 -14.33 36.18
C GLU A 239 6.10 -14.16 37.66
N ALA A 240 5.20 -15.02 38.13
CA ALA A 240 4.92 -15.18 39.55
C ALA A 240 4.71 -16.67 39.83
N GLU A 241 5.38 -17.11 40.90
CA GLU A 241 5.31 -18.44 41.53
C GLU A 241 6.18 -19.55 40.94
N VAL A 242 7.51 -19.45 41.18
CA VAL A 242 8.24 -20.61 41.73
C VAL A 242 9.26 -20.11 42.76
N GLU A 243 8.80 -19.74 43.97
CA GLU A 243 9.67 -19.71 45.14
C GLU A 243 8.89 -20.14 46.38
N ALA A 244 9.50 -21.01 47.18
CA ALA A 244 9.09 -21.58 48.47
C ALA A 244 8.13 -22.80 48.47
N THR A 245 8.72 -24.00 48.38
CA THR A 245 8.35 -25.13 49.26
C THR A 245 9.62 -25.93 49.63
N GLU A 246 10.42 -25.38 50.54
CA GLU A 246 11.21 -26.17 51.48
C GLU A 246 10.62 -25.93 52.88
N ALA A 247 10.58 -26.98 53.71
CA ALA A 247 10.07 -27.11 55.08
C ALA A 247 8.62 -27.61 55.22
N GLU A 248 8.43 -28.93 55.33
CA GLU A 248 8.34 -29.67 56.60
C GLU A 248 8.52 -31.18 56.37
#